data_AF-A0A3B6DH56-F1
#
_entry.id   AF-A0A3B6DH56-F1
#
_cell.length_a   1.000
_cell.length_b   1.000
_cell.length_c   1.000
_cell.angle_alpha   90.00
_cell.angle_beta   90.00
_cell.angle_gamma   90.00
#
_symmetry.space_group_name_H-M   'P 1'
#
loop_
_entity.id
_entity.type
_entity.pdbx_description
1 polymer ?
#
loop_
_entity_poly.entity_id
_entity_poly.type
_entity_poly.pdbx_seq_one_letter_code
_entity_poly.pdbx_strand_id
1 'polypeptide(L)'
;MPHHPAAASRNGGKVLVYVVMIALSVSILLAFIVHVGTTPKQILLPTFSVSLDGFDGLQTPAPAPAISSTFNLTLHAASSGSPQSQRLCLEGGSVAVSYAGAVLAWGRVPGFCVERHEQKCVRMVALGTEVALTVYCRAEWI
;
A
#
# COMPACT_ATOMS: atom_id res chain seq x y z
N MET A 1 5.79 -78.38 -32.19
CA MET A 1 6.21 -76.96 -32.08
C MET A 1 5.70 -76.43 -30.74
N PRO A 2 6.55 -76.27 -29.71
CA PRO A 2 6.12 -75.71 -28.44
C PRO A 2 6.19 -74.18 -28.49
N HIS A 3 5.06 -73.52 -28.26
CA HIS A 3 4.98 -72.07 -28.06
C HIS A 3 5.54 -71.71 -26.68
N HIS A 4 6.64 -70.95 -26.63
CA HIS A 4 7.11 -70.32 -25.41
C HIS A 4 6.17 -69.16 -25.04
N PRO A 5 5.59 -69.11 -23.83
CA PRO A 5 4.90 -67.92 -23.38
C PRO A 5 5.94 -66.85 -23.04
N ALA A 6 5.81 -65.68 -23.65
CA ALA A 6 6.57 -64.50 -23.28
C ALA A 6 6.28 -64.17 -21.80
N ALA A 7 7.28 -64.34 -20.94
CA ALA A 7 7.18 -63.98 -19.54
C ALA A 7 7.04 -62.46 -19.43
N ALA A 8 5.82 -61.98 -19.21
CA ALA A 8 5.55 -60.57 -18.97
C ALA A 8 6.25 -60.15 -17.67
N SER A 9 7.19 -59.22 -17.79
CA SER A 9 7.99 -58.70 -16.67
C SER A 9 7.10 -57.93 -15.70
N ARG A 10 6.64 -58.64 -14.64
CA ARG A 10 5.84 -58.12 -13.52
C ARG A 10 6.46 -56.90 -12.84
N ASN A 11 7.77 -56.71 -12.99
CA ASN A 11 8.53 -55.61 -12.40
C ASN A 11 8.47 -54.33 -13.26
N GLY A 12 8.28 -54.45 -14.58
CA GLY A 12 8.15 -53.31 -15.49
C GLY A 12 6.93 -52.44 -15.18
N GLY A 13 5.81 -53.06 -14.81
CA GLY A 13 4.59 -52.33 -14.41
C GLY A 13 4.78 -51.50 -13.14
N LYS A 14 5.50 -52.02 -12.14
CA LYS A 14 5.79 -51.28 -10.90
C LYS A 14 6.73 -50.11 -11.14
N VAL A 15 7.78 -50.31 -11.93
CA VAL A 15 8.71 -49.24 -12.32
C VAL A 15 7.98 -48.14 -13.09
N LEU A 16 7.11 -48.50 -14.03
CA LEU A 16 6.29 -47.55 -14.76
C LEU A 16 5.39 -46.74 -13.83
N VAL A 17 4.73 -47.39 -12.86
CA VAL A 17 3.90 -46.70 -11.86
C VAL A 17 4.72 -45.72 -11.02
N TYR A 18 5.90 -46.11 -10.53
CA TYR A 18 6.76 -45.20 -9.76
C TYR A 18 7.25 -44.01 -10.58
N VAL A 19 7.64 -44.22 -11.83
CA VAL A 19 8.07 -43.13 -12.73
C VAL A 19 6.94 -42.14 -12.97
N VAL A 20 5.71 -42.65 -13.21
CA VAL A 20 4.52 -41.79 -13.39
C VAL A 20 4.21 -41.01 -12.11
N MET A 21 4.25 -41.64 -10.94
CA MET A 21 3.99 -40.97 -9.65
C MET A 21 5.01 -39.87 -9.35
N ILE A 22 6.29 -40.10 -9.63
CA ILE A 22 7.35 -39.10 -9.47
C ILE A 22 7.16 -37.95 -10.47
N ALA A 23 6.84 -38.25 -11.73
CA ALA A 23 6.59 -37.22 -12.73
C ALA A 23 5.40 -36.32 -12.34
N LEU A 24 4.33 -36.91 -11.78
CA LEU A 24 3.17 -36.17 -11.29
C LEU A 24 3.51 -35.31 -10.07
N SER A 25 4.25 -35.86 -9.10
CA SER A 25 4.64 -35.09 -7.90
C SER A 25 5.54 -33.90 -8.26
N VAL A 26 6.49 -34.10 -9.18
CA VAL A 26 7.35 -33.02 -9.71
C VAL A 26 6.51 -31.98 -10.46
N SER A 27 5.57 -32.41 -11.29
CA SER A 27 4.69 -31.49 -12.05
C SER A 27 3.82 -30.64 -11.12
N ILE A 28 3.26 -31.24 -10.07
CA ILE A 28 2.46 -30.54 -9.05
C ILE A 28 3.33 -29.55 -8.27
N LEU A 29 4.54 -29.95 -7.88
CA LEU A 29 5.47 -29.09 -7.15
C LEU A 29 5.87 -27.86 -8.00
N LEU A 30 6.18 -28.07 -9.28
CA LEU A 30 6.48 -26.98 -10.21
C LEU A 30 5.29 -26.05 -10.39
N ALA A 31 4.08 -26.60 -10.57
CA ALA A 31 2.85 -25.81 -10.66
C ALA A 31 2.61 -24.98 -9.39
N PHE A 32 2.88 -25.53 -8.21
CA PHE A 32 2.76 -24.82 -6.93
C PHE A 32 3.78 -23.68 -6.81
N ILE A 33 5.05 -23.93 -7.18
CA ILE A 33 6.11 -22.91 -7.17
C ILE A 33 5.76 -21.77 -8.14
N VAL A 34 5.29 -22.11 -9.35
CA VAL A 34 4.82 -21.11 -10.33
C VAL A 34 3.63 -20.36 -9.77
N HIS A 35 2.64 -21.03 -9.17
CA HIS A 35 1.48 -20.37 -8.59
C HIS A 35 1.89 -19.36 -7.50
N VAL A 36 2.70 -19.76 -6.52
CA VAL A 36 3.19 -18.85 -5.47
C VAL A 36 4.10 -17.75 -6.01
N GLY A 37 4.91 -18.03 -7.04
CA GLY A 37 5.80 -17.06 -7.67
C GLY A 37 5.08 -16.04 -8.55
N THR A 38 3.99 -16.46 -9.21
CA THR A 38 3.20 -15.64 -10.14
C THR A 38 1.99 -15.00 -9.50
N THR A 39 1.55 -15.44 -8.32
CA THR A 39 0.50 -14.75 -7.57
C THR A 39 0.97 -13.33 -7.33
N PRO A 40 0.25 -12.31 -7.84
CA PRO A 40 0.62 -10.93 -7.61
C PRO A 40 0.60 -10.73 -6.10
N LYS A 41 1.77 -10.48 -5.50
CA LYS A 41 1.85 -9.96 -4.14
C LYS A 41 1.09 -8.65 -4.19
N GLN A 42 -0.11 -8.63 -3.62
CA GLN A 42 -0.86 -7.39 -3.53
C GLN A 42 -0.07 -6.52 -2.56
N ILE A 43 0.77 -5.63 -3.11
CA ILE A 43 1.43 -4.59 -2.33
C ILE A 43 0.28 -3.78 -1.76
N LEU A 44 -0.01 -4.02 -0.49
CA LEU A 44 -1.09 -3.33 0.18
C LEU A 44 -0.53 -1.97 0.57
N LEU A 45 -0.88 -0.95 -0.22
CA LEU A 45 -0.50 0.43 0.09
C LEU A 45 -1.17 0.85 1.40
N PRO A 46 -0.50 1.69 2.21
CA PRO A 46 -1.12 2.28 3.38
C PRO A 46 -2.32 3.15 2.98
N THR A 47 -3.33 3.16 3.83
CA THR A 47 -4.50 4.02 3.66
C THR A 47 -4.13 5.42 4.11
N PHE A 48 -4.42 6.41 3.26
CA PHE A 48 -4.25 7.83 3.58
C PHE A 48 -5.61 8.49 3.78
N SER A 49 -5.78 9.21 4.88
CA SER A 49 -6.95 10.06 5.12
C SER A 49 -6.50 11.45 5.56
N VAL A 50 -7.25 12.47 5.16
CA VAL A 50 -6.97 13.87 5.54
C VAL A 50 -8.14 14.39 6.37
N SER A 51 -7.84 14.86 7.56
CA SER A 51 -8.77 15.51 8.47
C SER A 51 -8.55 17.03 8.41
N LEU A 52 -9.62 17.82 8.43
CA LEU A 52 -9.55 19.27 8.56
C LEU A 52 -9.81 19.61 10.03
N ASP A 53 -8.77 20.04 10.74
CA ASP A 53 -8.82 20.28 12.19
C ASP A 53 -9.39 21.67 12.51
N GLY A 54 -9.33 22.59 11.56
CA GLY A 54 -9.90 23.93 11.69
C GLY A 54 -9.44 24.85 10.57
N PHE A 55 -10.16 25.95 10.41
CA PHE A 55 -9.81 27.02 9.50
C PHE A 55 -9.98 28.37 10.20
N ASP A 56 -9.10 29.31 9.89
CA ASP A 56 -9.14 30.67 10.44
C ASP A 56 -9.06 31.69 9.30
N GLY A 57 -9.61 32.89 9.51
CA GLY A 57 -9.60 33.99 8.55
C GLY A 57 -10.70 33.94 7.48
N LEU A 58 -11.64 32.98 7.53
CA LEU A 58 -12.81 32.93 6.64
C LEU A 58 -14.01 33.69 7.23
N GLN A 59 -13.80 34.94 7.66
CA GLN A 59 -14.89 35.83 8.06
C GLN A 59 -14.94 37.00 7.07
N THR A 60 -16.09 37.20 6.42
CA THR A 60 -16.32 38.35 5.54
C THR A 60 -17.48 39.17 6.11
N PRO A 61 -17.29 40.49 6.24
CA PRO A 61 -18.16 41.38 5.47
C PRO A 61 -17.38 42.56 4.84
N ALA A 62 -17.19 42.50 3.52
CA ALA A 62 -16.81 43.60 2.60
C ALA A 62 -15.52 44.42 2.90
N PRO A 63 -15.14 45.30 1.96
CA PRO A 63 -13.99 45.12 1.07
C PRO A 63 -12.65 45.29 1.80
N ALA A 64 -12.02 44.18 2.20
CA ALA A 64 -10.67 44.19 2.76
C ALA A 64 -9.70 43.39 1.86
N PRO A 65 -8.48 43.90 1.62
CA PRO A 65 -7.53 43.29 0.71
C PRO A 65 -6.90 42.03 1.32
N ALA A 66 -6.77 40.98 0.52
CA ALA A 66 -6.06 39.72 0.78
C ALA A 66 -6.47 38.95 2.05
N ILE A 67 -7.41 38.02 1.88
CA ILE A 67 -7.80 37.03 2.90
C ILE A 67 -6.61 36.11 3.17
N SER A 68 -5.93 36.28 4.31
CA SER A 68 -4.91 35.34 4.80
C SER A 68 -5.60 34.15 5.49
N SER A 69 -6.30 33.31 4.72
CA SER A 69 -6.95 32.13 5.27
C SER A 69 -5.93 31.05 5.63
N THR A 70 -6.05 30.50 6.84
CA THR A 70 -5.20 29.41 7.32
C THR A 70 -6.04 28.17 7.52
N PHE A 71 -5.62 27.04 6.96
CA PHE A 71 -6.28 25.74 7.10
C PHE A 71 -5.34 24.75 7.77
N ASN A 72 -5.75 24.26 8.94
CA ASN A 72 -5.05 23.20 9.65
C ASN A 72 -5.60 21.85 9.19
N LEU A 73 -4.73 21.01 8.66
CA LEU A 73 -5.06 19.68 8.18
C LEU A 73 -4.17 18.65 8.87
N THR A 74 -4.69 17.45 9.12
CA THR A 74 -3.90 16.31 9.56
C THR A 74 -4.02 15.18 8.55
N LEU A 75 -2.90 14.80 7.96
CA LEU A 75 -2.79 13.62 7.10
C LEU A 75 -2.49 12.41 7.97
N HIS A 76 -3.39 11.44 8.00
CA HIS A 76 -3.21 10.15 8.65
C HIS A 76 -2.81 9.13 7.60
N ALA A 77 -1.76 8.38 7.88
CA ALA A 77 -1.34 7.24 7.09
C ALA A 77 -1.32 5.99 7.97
N ALA A 78 -2.09 4.98 7.60
CA ALA A 78 -2.18 3.73 8.33
C ALA A 78 -1.71 2.57 7.46
N SER A 79 -0.66 1.88 7.89
CA SER A 79 -0.23 0.63 7.26
C SER A 79 -1.03 -0.55 7.81
N SER A 80 -1.67 -1.30 6.91
CA SER A 80 -2.38 -2.53 7.26
C SER A 80 -1.38 -3.56 7.80
N GLY A 81 -1.76 -4.28 8.87
CA GLY A 81 -0.92 -5.30 9.50
C GLY A 81 -0.70 -6.59 8.70
N SER A 82 -0.86 -6.54 7.38
CA SER A 82 -0.64 -7.68 6.50
C SER A 82 0.85 -8.03 6.41
N PRO A 83 1.23 -9.32 6.32
CA PRO A 83 2.58 -9.75 5.94
C PRO A 83 3.05 -9.20 4.59
N GLN A 84 2.13 -8.68 3.76
CA GLN A 84 2.43 -8.12 2.45
C GLN A 84 2.58 -6.58 2.46
N SER A 85 2.37 -5.90 3.60
CA SER A 85 2.58 -4.46 3.70
C SER A 85 4.07 -4.14 3.62
N GLN A 86 4.49 -3.24 2.74
CA GLN A 86 5.87 -2.75 2.68
C GLN A 86 5.98 -1.41 3.39
N ARG A 87 7.19 -1.09 3.87
CA ARG A 87 7.54 0.27 4.27
C ARG A 87 7.34 1.18 3.06
N LEU A 88 6.53 2.22 3.21
CA LEU A 88 6.33 3.22 2.17
C LEU A 88 6.94 4.53 2.63
N CYS A 89 7.90 5.04 1.85
CA CYS A 89 8.44 6.39 2.03
C CYS A 89 7.86 7.30 0.96
N LEU A 90 7.23 8.38 1.40
CA LEU A 90 6.86 9.47 0.53
C LEU A 90 7.96 10.52 0.59
N GLU A 91 8.40 11.00 -0.57
CA GLU A 91 9.38 12.10 -0.71
C GLU A 91 8.80 13.47 -0.29
N GLY A 92 7.49 13.52 -0.04
CA GLY A 92 6.74 14.74 0.23
C GLY A 92 5.83 15.08 -0.93
N GLY A 93 5.06 16.16 -0.79
CA GLY A 93 4.07 16.55 -1.77
C GLY A 93 3.50 17.94 -1.52
N SER A 94 2.45 18.26 -2.25
CA SER A 94 1.69 19.50 -2.09
C SER A 94 0.23 19.17 -1.78
N VAL A 95 -0.38 19.94 -0.89
CA VAL A 95 -1.81 19.86 -0.57
C VAL A 95 -2.49 21.14 -1.01
N ALA A 96 -3.65 21.01 -1.64
CA ALA A 96 -4.49 22.11 -2.10
C ALA A 96 -5.86 22.01 -1.44
N VAL A 97 -6.31 23.10 -0.83
CA VAL A 97 -7.69 23.24 -0.36
C VAL A 97 -8.45 23.98 -1.45
N SER A 98 -9.46 23.32 -2.02
CA SER A 98 -10.34 23.93 -3.02
C SER A 98 -11.79 23.89 -2.54
N TYR A 99 -12.52 24.95 -2.84
CA TYR A 99 -13.95 25.06 -2.57
C TYR A 99 -14.65 25.62 -3.81
N ALA A 100 -15.72 24.95 -4.25
CA ALA A 100 -16.48 25.32 -5.45
C ALA A 100 -15.61 25.55 -6.71
N GLY A 101 -14.49 24.83 -6.84
CA GLY A 101 -13.56 24.94 -7.96
C GLY A 101 -12.50 26.04 -7.84
N ALA A 102 -12.55 26.88 -6.80
CA ALA A 102 -11.52 27.87 -6.50
C ALA A 102 -10.51 27.31 -5.48
N VAL A 103 -9.22 27.48 -5.74
CA VAL A 103 -8.16 27.13 -4.77
C VAL A 103 -8.11 28.22 -3.71
N LEU A 104 -8.38 27.84 -2.46
CA LEU A 104 -8.39 28.75 -1.31
C LEU A 104 -7.04 28.78 -0.59
N ALA A 105 -6.30 27.66 -0.60
CA ALA A 105 -5.01 27.57 0.07
C ALA A 105 -4.13 26.46 -0.50
N TRP A 106 -2.81 26.64 -0.36
CA TRP A 106 -1.80 25.64 -0.69
C TRP A 106 -0.84 25.41 0.48
N GLY A 107 -0.31 24.19 0.58
CA GLY A 107 0.69 23.80 1.58
C GLY A 107 1.63 22.72 1.07
N ARG A 108 2.80 22.59 1.69
CA ARG A 108 3.72 21.46 1.45
C ARG A 108 3.55 20.39 2.51
N VAL A 109 3.55 19.14 2.06
CA VAL A 109 3.63 17.94 2.90
C VAL A 109 5.08 17.49 2.88
N PRO A 110 5.77 17.37 4.03
CA PRO A 110 7.14 16.88 4.02
C PRO A 110 7.15 15.38 3.73
N GLY A 111 8.30 14.87 3.31
CA GLY A 111 8.50 13.45 3.16
C GLY A 111 8.38 12.72 4.50
N PHE A 112 7.70 11.58 4.48
CA PHE A 112 7.60 10.72 5.64
C PHE A 112 7.54 9.25 5.23
N CYS A 113 8.19 8.41 6.03
CA CYS A 113 8.03 6.96 5.93
C CYS A 113 6.97 6.47 6.90
N VAL A 114 6.19 5.50 6.45
CA VAL A 114 5.24 4.70 7.23
C VAL A 114 5.80 3.29 7.29
N GLU A 115 6.14 2.84 8.48
CA GLU A 115 6.60 1.48 8.72
C GLU A 115 5.44 0.47 8.67
N ARG A 116 5.81 -0.81 8.60
CA ARG A 116 4.87 -1.92 8.67
C ARG A 116 4.21 -1.95 10.05
N HIS A 117 2.88 -2.06 10.09
CA HIS A 117 2.06 -1.91 11.32
C HIS A 117 2.15 -0.54 12.02
N GLU A 118 2.60 0.52 11.33
CA GLU A 118 2.64 1.86 11.91
C GLU A 118 1.43 2.70 11.48
N GLN A 119 0.97 3.55 12.41
CA GLN A 119 0.14 4.70 12.09
C GLN A 119 0.96 5.97 12.27
N LYS A 120 0.94 6.81 11.26
CA LYS A 120 1.66 8.08 11.28
C LYS A 120 0.74 9.21 10.89
N CYS A 121 0.79 10.28 11.67
CA CYS A 121 0.01 11.48 11.42
C CYS A 121 0.97 12.63 11.13
N VAL A 122 0.63 13.42 10.12
CA VAL A 122 1.41 14.56 9.65
C VAL A 122 0.50 15.77 9.68
N ARG A 123 0.79 16.69 10.61
CA ARG A 123 0.08 17.96 10.71
C ARG A 123 0.62 18.91 9.65
N MET A 124 -0.26 19.48 8.86
CA MET A 124 0.08 20.38 7.77
C MET A 124 -0.81 21.62 7.83
N VAL A 125 -0.23 22.74 7.42
CA VAL A 125 -0.91 24.03 7.36
C VAL A 125 -0.92 24.48 5.90
N ALA A 126 -2.10 24.79 5.39
CA ALA A 126 -2.27 25.40 4.08
C ALA A 126 -2.65 26.88 4.26
N LEU A 127 -1.95 27.75 3.54
CA LEU A 127 -2.11 29.20 3.63
C LEU A 127 -2.63 29.75 2.30
N GLY A 128 -3.48 30.78 2.38
CA GLY A 128 -4.01 31.49 1.21
C GLY A 128 -2.98 32.32 0.45
N THR A 129 -1.84 32.65 1.09
CA THR A 129 -0.81 33.55 0.54
C THR A 129 0.62 33.00 0.59
N GLU A 130 0.82 31.70 0.89
CA GLU A 130 2.10 30.93 0.93
C GLU A 130 2.67 30.57 2.35
N VAL A 131 3.28 29.35 2.43
CA VAL A 131 4.40 28.80 3.29
C VAL A 131 4.23 28.13 4.69
N ALA A 132 4.71 26.87 4.80
CA ALA A 132 5.37 26.13 5.93
C ALA A 132 4.64 25.91 7.30
N LEU A 133 4.89 24.91 8.16
CA LEU A 133 5.88 23.81 8.31
C LEU A 133 5.28 22.72 9.23
N THR A 134 5.94 21.58 9.34
CA THR A 134 5.35 20.30 9.77
C THR A 134 5.76 19.83 11.16
N VAL A 135 4.81 19.28 11.91
CA VAL A 135 5.07 18.54 13.16
C VAL A 135 4.61 17.10 12.97
N TYR A 136 5.51 16.16 13.24
CA TYR A 136 5.20 14.73 13.31
C TYR A 136 4.61 14.43 14.69
N CYS A 137 3.38 13.92 14.74
CA CYS A 137 2.85 13.34 15.96
C CYS A 137 2.91 11.81 15.80
N ARG A 138 3.70 11.17 16.66
CA ARG A 138 3.72 9.71 16.81
C ARG A 138 2.37 9.31 17.41
N ALA A 139 1.62 8.45 16.72
CA ALA A 139 0.47 7.80 17.33
C ALA A 139 1.01 6.71 18.28
N GLU A 140 0.91 6.97 19.58
CA GLU A 140 1.23 6.00 20.62
C GLU A 140 -0.04 5.16 20.89
N TRP A 141 0.04 3.84 20.82
CA TRP A 141 -1.07 2.97 21.21
C TRP A 141 -1.01 2.66 22.70
N ILE A 142 -2.19 2.69 23.32
CA ILE A 142 -2.53 2.05 24.59
C ILE A 142 -2.78 0.57 24.33
#